data_AF-A0A921EAA8-F1
#
_entry.id   AF-A0A921EAA8-F1
#
_cell.length_a   1.000
_cell.length_b   1.000
_cell.length_c   1.000
_cell.angle_alpha   90.00
_cell.angle_beta   90.00
_cell.angle_gamma   90.00
#
_symmetry.space_group_name_H-M   'P 1'
#
loop_
_entity.id
_entity.type
_entity.pdbx_description
1 polymer ?
#
loop_
_entity_poly.entity_id
_entity_poly.type
_entity_poly.pdbx_seq_one_letter_code
_entity_poly.pdbx_strand_id
1 'polypeptide(L)'
;MNTLKICLAIILVASGGIISGYAQEKSPYIPEIHGTIRAKYEYEPQINAGRFQVRNARVGVNGIIIPIISYKAEIDLSDEGKIKMLDAYVRLSPEKVKANVTLGQMRVPFTIDAHRSPHTQYFANRSFIAKQVGNVRDVGLAGMYQFGKTVPITIEGGIFNGSGLTNQKDFWTKTYNFSAKVTASFFDRFVVVASAQKIKPEDVNIMMWDAGAYYDDTLWHIEAEYLRKNYAHGAFSGVNAVDAFVSRKFPLKKYLTGISALGRYDYMSNHSDGIKNEEGQLYANDPERHRMTLGTTLHFGVKKVYAEIRLNYEKYFYKQGVTPGISEQDKFVVELMCHF
;
A
#
# COMPACT_ATOMS: atom_id res chain seq x y z
N MET A 1 35.05 48.79 27.50
CA MET A 1 36.24 48.23 26.83
C MET A 1 36.77 47.13 27.74
N ASN A 2 36.81 45.84 27.45
CA ASN A 2 36.78 45.09 26.18
C ASN A 2 36.34 43.64 26.52
N THR A 3 35.23 43.17 25.93
CA THR A 3 35.13 42.07 24.93
C THR A 3 35.34 40.64 25.50
N LEU A 4 34.32 39.78 25.61
CA LEU A 4 33.53 39.06 24.57
C LEU A 4 34.32 37.96 23.82
N LYS A 5 33.69 36.76 23.73
CA LYS A 5 33.83 35.62 22.77
C LYS A 5 34.32 34.32 23.44
N ILE A 6 33.53 33.24 23.59
CA ILE A 6 32.81 32.35 22.65
C ILE A 6 33.75 31.45 21.79
N CYS A 7 33.48 30.13 21.89
CA CYS A 7 33.66 29.02 20.92
C CYS A 7 34.91 28.10 20.93
N LEU A 8 34.62 26.82 21.20
CA LEU A 8 34.87 25.59 20.39
C LEU A 8 36.32 25.11 20.05
N ALA A 9 36.63 23.87 20.46
CA ALA A 9 37.31 22.78 19.70
C ALA A 9 37.95 21.78 20.70
N ILE A 10 37.38 20.59 20.94
CA ILE A 10 37.75 19.31 20.29
C ILE A 10 39.27 19.15 20.09
N ILE A 11 39.87 18.21 20.82
CA ILE A 11 40.72 17.11 20.30
C ILE A 11 40.93 16.12 21.47
N LEU A 12 40.27 14.97 21.38
CA LEU A 12 40.51 13.80 22.23
C LEU A 12 41.45 12.88 21.41
N VAL A 13 42.74 12.84 21.75
CA VAL A 13 43.68 11.89 21.13
C VAL A 13 43.64 10.57 21.92
N ALA A 14 43.17 9.56 21.20
CA ALA A 14 43.40 8.13 21.35
C ALA A 14 44.49 7.72 22.36
N SER A 15 44.07 6.97 23.38
CA SER A 15 44.88 5.90 23.94
C SER A 15 44.10 4.59 23.78
N GLY A 16 44.72 3.65 23.08
CA GLY A 16 44.14 2.36 22.73
C GLY A 16 43.80 1.55 23.97
N GLY A 17 42.51 1.32 24.18
CA GLY A 17 41.99 0.23 24.96
C GLY A 17 41.41 -0.82 24.02
N ILE A 18 41.74 -2.08 24.23
CA ILE A 18 41.16 -3.24 23.54
C ILE A 18 39.65 -3.20 23.78
N ILE A 19 38.87 -2.74 22.81
CA ILE A 19 37.41 -2.86 22.83
C ILE A 19 37.11 -4.29 22.36
N SER A 20 36.94 -5.19 23.32
CA SER A 20 36.14 -6.39 23.08
C SER A 20 34.80 -5.94 22.54
N GLY A 21 34.55 -6.19 21.26
CA GLY A 21 33.30 -5.88 20.59
C GLY A 21 32.16 -6.71 21.16
N TYR A 22 31.62 -6.29 22.30
CA TYR A 22 30.22 -6.56 22.61
C TYR A 22 29.42 -5.88 21.52
N ALA A 23 28.70 -6.65 20.71
CA ALA A 23 27.69 -6.08 19.83
C ALA A 23 26.72 -5.29 20.71
N GLN A 24 26.85 -3.97 20.71
CA GLN A 24 25.96 -3.10 21.46
C GLN A 24 24.57 -3.33 20.89
N GLU A 25 23.70 -4.00 21.65
CA GLU A 25 22.30 -4.17 21.28
C GLU A 25 21.76 -2.76 21.00
N LYS A 26 21.37 -2.52 19.74
CA LYS A 26 20.78 -1.24 19.36
C LYS A 26 19.58 -1.01 20.27
N SER A 27 19.57 0.14 20.94
CA SER A 27 18.44 0.54 21.75
C SER A 27 17.14 0.44 20.93
N PRO A 28 16.09 -0.22 21.44
CA PRO A 28 14.82 -0.38 20.72
C PRO A 28 14.10 0.96 20.48
N TYR A 29 14.57 2.04 21.13
CA TYR A 29 14.06 3.39 20.99
C TYR A 29 14.72 4.18 19.85
N ILE A 30 15.74 3.61 19.18
CA ILE A 30 16.31 4.22 17.97
C ILE A 30 15.28 4.08 16.84
N PRO A 31 14.82 5.18 16.24
CA PRO A 31 13.85 5.11 15.15
C PRO A 31 14.43 4.36 13.95
N GLU A 32 13.61 3.51 13.35
CA GLU A 32 13.92 2.84 12.09
C GLU A 32 13.48 3.73 10.93
N ILE A 33 14.40 3.99 10.01
CA ILE A 33 14.14 4.74 8.78
C ILE A 33 14.12 3.74 7.63
N HIS A 34 13.10 3.82 6.79
CA HIS A 34 12.95 2.99 5.61
C HIS A 34 12.73 3.85 4.37
N GLY A 35 13.32 3.44 3.25
CA GLY A 35 13.20 4.11 1.96
C GLY A 35 12.71 3.18 0.86
N THR A 36 11.97 3.69 -0.11
CA THR A 36 11.66 2.97 -1.34
C THR A 36 11.66 3.92 -2.51
N ILE A 37 12.50 3.66 -3.52
CA ILE A 37 12.50 4.42 -4.77
C ILE A 37 12.10 3.49 -5.90
N ARG A 38 11.19 3.96 -6.75
CA ARG A 38 10.69 3.25 -7.93
C ARG A 38 10.79 4.18 -9.12
N ALA A 39 11.74 3.91 -9.99
CA ALA A 39 11.86 4.57 -11.29
C ALA A 39 11.36 3.60 -12.36
N LYS A 40 10.51 4.09 -13.27
CA LYS A 40 10.02 3.24 -14.35
C LYS A 40 10.01 3.96 -15.70
N TYR A 41 10.04 3.15 -16.74
CA TYR A 41 9.76 3.51 -18.12
C TYR A 41 8.52 2.74 -18.58
N GLU A 42 7.61 3.43 -19.25
CA GLU A 42 6.44 2.82 -19.89
C GLU A 42 6.46 3.14 -21.38
N TYR A 43 6.10 2.16 -22.21
CA TYR A 43 5.89 2.33 -23.64
C TYR A 43 4.52 1.82 -24.03
N GLU A 44 3.76 2.64 -24.75
CA GLU A 44 2.40 2.37 -25.21
C GLU A 44 2.40 2.25 -26.75
N PRO A 45 2.22 1.03 -27.30
CA PRO A 45 2.27 0.80 -28.75
C PRO A 45 1.19 1.55 -29.53
N GLN A 46 -0.02 1.71 -28.98
CA GLN A 46 -1.17 2.32 -29.64
C GLN A 46 -0.94 3.78 -30.05
N ILE A 47 -0.23 4.51 -29.19
CA ILE A 47 0.11 5.93 -29.42
C ILE A 47 1.57 6.11 -29.82
N ASN A 48 2.31 5.00 -29.95
CA ASN A 48 3.74 4.96 -30.24
C ASN A 48 4.57 5.94 -29.40
N ALA A 49 4.30 5.98 -28.10
CA ALA A 49 4.94 6.91 -27.18
C ALA A 49 5.40 6.20 -25.92
N GLY A 50 6.42 6.75 -25.28
CA GLY A 50 6.90 6.27 -23.99
C GLY A 50 7.24 7.40 -23.05
N ARG A 51 7.32 7.08 -21.75
CA ARG A 51 7.64 8.04 -20.69
C ARG A 51 8.49 7.43 -19.60
N PHE A 52 9.37 8.25 -19.04
CA PHE A 52 10.01 7.98 -17.76
C PHE A 52 9.20 8.64 -16.64
N GLN A 53 9.10 7.95 -15.51
CA GLN A 53 8.49 8.52 -14.32
C GLN A 53 9.12 7.96 -13.05
N VAL A 54 9.21 8.81 -12.03
CA VAL A 54 9.41 8.35 -10.65
C VAL A 54 8.03 7.96 -10.12
N ARG A 55 7.81 6.66 -9.96
CA ARG A 55 6.53 6.14 -9.50
C ARG A 55 6.34 6.36 -8.01
N ASN A 56 7.38 6.13 -7.21
CA ASN A 56 7.39 6.39 -5.78
C ASN A 56 8.80 6.83 -5.36
N ALA A 57 8.89 7.80 -4.47
CA ALA A 57 10.09 8.13 -3.71
C ALA A 57 9.69 8.28 -2.25
N ARG A 58 9.56 7.15 -1.56
CA ARG A 58 8.95 7.06 -0.25
C ARG A 58 9.99 6.99 0.84
N VAL A 59 9.75 7.72 1.91
CA VAL A 59 10.53 7.66 3.15
C VAL A 59 9.56 7.52 4.31
N GLY A 60 9.87 6.65 5.24
CA GLY A 60 9.14 6.61 6.50
C GLY A 60 10.06 6.37 7.69
N VAL A 61 9.51 6.67 8.85
CA VAL A 61 10.11 6.46 10.15
C VAL A 61 9.11 5.77 11.05
N ASN A 62 9.55 4.72 11.73
CA ASN A 62 8.80 4.08 12.80
C ASN A 62 9.67 4.04 14.05
N GLY A 63 9.06 4.15 15.22
CA GLY A 63 9.80 4.07 16.47
C GLY A 63 8.92 3.69 17.64
N ILE A 64 9.56 3.24 18.71
CA ILE A 64 8.95 2.96 20.00
C ILE A 64 9.35 4.10 20.93
N ILE A 65 8.39 4.68 21.65
CA ILE A 65 8.65 5.71 22.68
C ILE A 65 8.78 5.05 24.04
N ILE A 66 7.80 4.21 24.37
CA ILE A 66 7.80 3.29 25.51
C ILE A 66 7.23 1.96 25.02
N PRO A 67 7.44 0.82 25.71
CA PRO A 67 7.07 -0.50 25.18
C PRO A 67 5.64 -0.65 24.66
N ILE A 68 4.70 0.11 25.24
CA ILE A 68 3.29 0.12 24.83
C ILE A 68 2.92 1.21 23.82
N ILE A 69 3.80 2.18 23.52
CA ILE A 69 3.51 3.30 22.61
C ILE A 69 4.54 3.34 21.48
N SER A 70 4.06 3.25 20.25
CA SER A 70 4.85 3.44 19.03
C SER A 70 4.25 4.50 18.12
N TYR A 71 5.03 4.95 17.13
CA TYR A 71 4.59 5.92 16.13
C TYR A 71 5.05 5.53 14.74
N LYS A 72 4.36 6.05 13.73
CA LYS A 72 4.73 5.97 12.32
C LYS A 72 4.51 7.32 11.66
N ALA A 73 5.47 7.76 10.86
CA ALA A 73 5.32 8.83 9.90
C ALA A 73 5.87 8.37 8.53
N GLU A 74 5.11 8.54 7.46
CA GLU A 74 5.48 8.12 6.11
C GLU A 74 5.02 9.15 5.08
N ILE A 75 5.95 9.55 4.21
CA ILE A 75 5.73 10.51 3.14
C ILE A 75 6.22 9.93 1.81
N ASP A 76 5.44 10.15 0.75
CA ASP A 76 5.91 9.99 -0.62
C ASP A 76 6.41 11.34 -1.12
N LEU A 77 7.72 11.47 -1.29
CA LEU A 77 8.36 12.65 -1.85
C LEU A 77 8.12 12.76 -3.36
N SER A 78 7.72 11.67 -4.03
CA SER A 78 7.29 11.69 -5.43
C SER A 78 6.40 10.50 -5.75
N ASP A 79 5.09 10.69 -5.66
CA ASP A 79 4.07 9.80 -6.23
C ASP A 79 3.65 10.36 -7.59
N GLU A 80 4.35 9.92 -8.65
CA GLU A 80 4.17 10.43 -10.01
C GLU A 80 4.38 11.95 -10.11
N GLY A 81 5.40 12.45 -9.39
CA GLY A 81 5.76 13.87 -9.35
C GLY A 81 5.01 14.71 -8.30
N LYS A 82 4.11 14.11 -7.50
CA LYS A 82 3.39 14.81 -6.44
C LYS A 82 3.87 14.36 -5.05
N ILE A 83 4.13 15.31 -4.16
CA ILE A 83 4.41 15.02 -2.75
C ILE A 83 3.09 14.68 -2.05
N LYS A 84 3.08 13.60 -1.26
CA LYS A 84 1.89 13.15 -0.51
C LYS A 84 2.27 12.64 0.87
N MET A 85 1.64 13.18 1.91
CA MET A 85 1.69 12.59 3.25
C MET A 85 0.81 11.35 3.29
N LEU A 86 1.34 10.21 3.76
CA LEU A 86 0.64 8.93 3.72
C LEU A 86 0.11 8.52 5.08
N ASP A 87 1.01 8.20 6.00
CA ASP A 87 0.64 7.73 7.33
C ASP A 87 1.29 8.66 8.37
N ALA A 88 0.51 9.07 9.37
CA ALA A 88 0.96 9.82 10.53
C ALA A 88 0.07 9.44 11.72
N TYR A 89 0.56 8.53 12.56
CA TYR A 89 -0.22 8.04 13.69
C TYR A 89 0.64 7.64 14.88
N VAL A 90 -0.02 7.53 16.02
CA VAL A 90 0.49 6.92 17.25
C VAL A 90 -0.32 5.66 17.52
N ARG A 91 0.34 4.64 18.08
CA ARG A 91 -0.26 3.35 18.38
C ARG A 91 0.01 2.93 19.81
N LEU A 92 -1.04 2.53 20.51
CA LEU A 92 -1.00 1.87 21.82
C LEU A 92 -1.09 0.35 21.60
N SER A 93 -0.10 -0.41 22.06
CA SER A 93 -0.05 -1.88 21.96
C SER A 93 0.29 -2.50 23.32
N PRO A 94 -0.70 -2.92 24.14
CA PRO A 94 -0.43 -3.52 25.45
C PRO A 94 0.40 -4.81 25.34
N GLU A 95 1.49 -4.93 26.09
CA GLU A 95 2.45 -6.06 25.94
C GLU A 95 1.84 -7.45 26.10
N LYS A 96 0.85 -7.58 27.00
CA LYS A 96 0.26 -8.87 27.38
C LYS A 96 -0.90 -9.30 26.47
N VAL A 97 -1.32 -8.43 25.55
CA VAL A 97 -2.47 -8.66 24.69
C VAL A 97 -2.04 -8.43 23.25
N LYS A 98 -2.40 -9.34 22.34
CA LYS A 98 -2.21 -9.12 20.90
C LYS A 98 -3.27 -8.15 20.37
N ALA A 99 -3.28 -6.95 20.90
CA ALA A 99 -4.18 -5.88 20.54
C ALA A 99 -3.41 -4.60 20.27
N ASN A 100 -3.95 -3.75 19.41
CA ASN A 100 -3.52 -2.37 19.35
C ASN A 100 -4.68 -1.43 19.08
N VAL A 101 -4.45 -0.17 19.44
CA VAL A 101 -5.31 0.97 19.10
C VAL A 101 -4.42 2.00 18.42
N THR A 102 -4.81 2.43 17.24
CA THR A 102 -4.08 3.38 16.41
C THR A 102 -4.94 4.63 16.23
N LEU A 103 -4.35 5.80 16.45
CA LEU A 103 -5.00 7.10 16.27
C LEU A 103 -4.16 7.97 15.33
N GLY A 104 -4.79 8.50 14.29
CA GLY A 104 -4.16 9.42 13.34
C GLY A 104 -4.52 9.12 11.90
N GLN A 105 -3.68 9.57 10.99
CA GLN A 105 -3.81 9.36 9.55
C GLN A 105 -3.22 8.02 9.15
N MET A 106 -4.01 7.16 8.51
CA MET A 106 -3.56 5.84 8.08
C MET A 106 -4.35 5.33 6.88
N ARG A 107 -3.86 4.26 6.27
CA ARG A 107 -4.67 3.44 5.36
C ARG A 107 -5.75 2.70 6.14
N VAL A 108 -6.98 2.79 5.64
CA VAL A 108 -8.16 2.17 6.27
C VAL A 108 -8.13 0.65 6.04
N PRO A 109 -8.21 -0.18 7.10
CA PRO A 109 -8.15 -1.63 6.99
C PRO A 109 -9.35 -2.15 6.20
N PHE A 110 -9.09 -2.73 5.02
CA PHE A 110 -10.10 -3.19 4.08
C PHE A 110 -9.51 -4.29 3.18
N THR A 111 -9.06 -3.95 1.97
CA THR A 111 -8.50 -4.88 0.96
C THR A 111 -7.21 -5.61 1.36
N ILE A 112 -6.85 -6.65 0.63
CA ILE A 112 -5.53 -7.30 0.65
C ILE A 112 -4.55 -6.46 -0.17
N ASP A 113 -4.82 -6.28 -1.47
CA ASP A 113 -3.81 -5.73 -2.39
C ASP A 113 -3.51 -4.26 -2.13
N ALA A 114 -4.52 -3.47 -1.74
CA ALA A 114 -4.25 -2.06 -1.50
C ALA A 114 -3.29 -1.84 -0.34
N HIS A 115 -3.21 -2.74 0.65
CA HIS A 115 -2.41 -2.58 1.86
C HIS A 115 -0.91 -2.79 1.63
N ARG A 116 -0.52 -3.41 0.50
CA ARG A 116 0.89 -3.60 0.17
C ARG A 116 1.65 -2.28 0.03
N SER A 117 2.83 -2.24 0.64
CA SER A 117 3.82 -1.18 0.44
C SER A 117 4.44 -1.29 -0.96
N PRO A 118 4.95 -0.21 -1.56
CA PRO A 118 5.44 -0.23 -2.94
C PRO A 118 6.53 -1.29 -3.21
N HIS A 119 7.43 -1.54 -2.25
CA HIS A 119 8.49 -2.55 -2.36
C HIS A 119 8.00 -3.99 -2.22
N THR A 120 6.80 -4.20 -1.66
CA THR A 120 6.16 -5.52 -1.50
C THR A 120 5.20 -5.87 -2.64
N GLN A 121 5.03 -4.97 -3.62
CA GLN A 121 4.19 -5.23 -4.79
C GLN A 121 4.86 -6.23 -5.73
N TYR A 122 4.08 -7.14 -6.33
CA TYR A 122 4.59 -8.12 -7.29
C TYR A 122 4.74 -7.55 -8.71
N PHE A 123 3.85 -6.63 -9.07
CA PHE A 123 3.80 -5.99 -10.40
C PHE A 123 4.19 -4.53 -10.31
N ALA A 124 4.66 -3.96 -11.43
CA ALA A 124 5.04 -2.56 -11.51
C ALA A 124 3.83 -1.62 -11.35
N ASN A 125 2.67 -1.96 -11.92
CA ASN A 125 1.43 -1.23 -11.68
C ASN A 125 0.49 -2.02 -10.77
N ARG A 126 -0.25 -1.29 -9.93
CA ARG A 126 -1.24 -1.82 -8.98
C ARG A 126 -2.44 -2.43 -9.71
N SER A 127 -3.14 -3.36 -9.06
CA SER A 127 -4.43 -3.88 -9.52
C SER A 127 -5.49 -2.78 -9.61
N PHE A 128 -6.63 -3.07 -10.25
CA PHE A 128 -7.75 -2.12 -10.24
C PHE A 128 -8.35 -1.93 -8.84
N ILE A 129 -8.38 -3.01 -8.04
CA ILE A 129 -8.78 -2.94 -6.64
C ILE A 129 -7.89 -1.96 -5.88
N ALA A 130 -6.59 -2.07 -6.02
CA ALA A 130 -5.65 -1.23 -5.29
C ALA A 130 -5.48 0.19 -5.85
N LYS A 131 -5.72 0.41 -7.15
CA LYS A 131 -5.56 1.73 -7.77
C LYS A 131 -6.83 2.58 -7.67
N GLN A 132 -8.01 2.02 -7.95
CA GLN A 132 -9.25 2.80 -8.06
C GLN A 132 -10.33 2.45 -7.03
N VAL A 133 -10.44 1.18 -6.65
CA VAL A 133 -11.66 0.71 -5.99
C VAL A 133 -11.54 0.73 -4.46
N GLY A 134 -10.47 0.18 -3.89
CA GLY A 134 -10.36 -0.16 -2.46
C GLY A 134 -9.18 0.47 -1.71
N ASN A 135 -8.58 1.54 -2.24
CA ASN A 135 -7.44 2.21 -1.62
C ASN A 135 -7.84 3.53 -0.95
N VAL A 136 -8.32 3.43 0.28
CA VAL A 136 -8.74 4.58 1.08
C VAL A 136 -7.73 4.86 2.19
N ARG A 137 -7.34 6.13 2.33
CA ARG A 137 -6.62 6.64 3.50
C ARG A 137 -7.43 7.75 4.13
N ASP A 138 -7.42 7.80 5.45
CA ASP A 138 -8.23 8.73 6.21
C ASP A 138 -7.65 8.94 7.61
N VAL A 139 -8.24 9.87 8.35
CA VAL A 139 -7.90 10.14 9.75
C VAL A 139 -8.98 9.59 10.66
N GLY A 140 -8.56 8.86 11.69
CA GLY A 140 -9.49 8.24 12.61
C GLY A 140 -8.85 7.39 13.68
N LEU A 141 -9.70 6.53 14.25
CA LEU A 141 -9.35 5.54 15.27
C LEU A 141 -9.51 4.16 14.66
N ALA A 142 -8.49 3.32 14.77
CA ALA A 142 -8.53 1.91 14.37
C ALA A 142 -8.06 1.02 15.51
N GLY A 143 -8.66 -0.15 15.65
CA GLY A 143 -8.27 -1.19 16.59
C GLY A 143 -7.97 -2.50 15.86
N MET A 144 -7.06 -3.28 16.44
CA MET A 144 -6.76 -4.64 16.01
C MET A 144 -6.75 -5.56 17.22
N TYR A 145 -7.28 -6.76 17.08
CA TYR A 145 -7.18 -7.84 18.06
C TYR A 145 -6.92 -9.18 17.38
N GLN A 146 -5.92 -9.92 17.86
CA GLN A 146 -5.56 -11.24 17.36
C GLN A 146 -5.75 -12.31 18.43
N PHE A 147 -6.38 -13.42 18.05
CA PHE A 147 -6.61 -14.58 18.91
C PHE A 147 -6.53 -15.88 18.11
N GLY A 148 -6.69 -17.02 18.78
CA GLY A 148 -6.54 -18.35 18.19
C GLY A 148 -5.10 -18.85 18.23
N LYS A 149 -4.94 -20.15 18.53
CA LYS A 149 -3.63 -20.84 18.55
C LYS A 149 -3.38 -21.61 17.26
N THR A 150 -4.32 -22.46 16.86
CA THR A 150 -4.22 -23.32 15.67
C THR A 150 -4.53 -22.58 14.38
N VAL A 151 -5.54 -21.72 14.41
CA VAL A 151 -5.91 -20.81 13.32
C VAL A 151 -5.85 -19.41 13.91
N PRO A 152 -4.75 -18.68 13.74
CA PRO A 152 -4.66 -17.29 14.14
C PRO A 152 -5.70 -16.47 13.36
N ILE A 153 -6.56 -15.76 14.09
CA ILE A 153 -7.57 -14.85 13.55
C ILE A 153 -7.24 -13.44 14.03
N THR A 154 -7.17 -12.51 13.11
CA THR A 154 -7.00 -11.08 13.36
C THR A 154 -8.28 -10.36 12.96
N ILE A 155 -8.85 -9.59 13.88
CA ILE A 155 -9.96 -8.68 13.61
C ILE A 155 -9.43 -7.26 13.71
N GLU A 156 -9.68 -6.47 12.67
CA GLU A 156 -9.37 -5.05 12.59
C GLU A 156 -10.65 -4.28 12.33
N GLY A 157 -10.74 -3.07 12.86
CA GLY A 157 -11.84 -2.17 12.54
C GLY A 157 -11.54 -0.75 12.95
N GLY A 158 -12.25 0.20 12.35
CA GLY A 158 -12.02 1.61 12.65
C GLY A 158 -13.16 2.52 12.24
N ILE A 159 -13.12 3.73 12.79
CA ILE A 159 -14.02 4.83 12.51
C ILE A 159 -13.19 6.01 12.02
N PHE A 160 -13.61 6.61 10.92
CA PHE A 160 -12.84 7.62 10.19
C PHE A 160 -13.71 8.80 9.79
N ASN A 161 -13.08 9.97 9.62
CA ASN A 161 -13.80 11.20 9.30
C ASN A 161 -14.46 11.17 7.93
N GLY A 162 -13.76 10.67 6.91
CA GLY A 162 -14.15 10.73 5.50
C GLY A 162 -13.54 11.90 4.74
N SER A 163 -12.72 12.72 5.38
CA SER A 163 -12.04 13.86 4.76
C SER A 163 -10.87 13.47 3.86
N GLY A 164 -10.39 12.24 3.98
CA GLY A 164 -9.21 11.78 3.28
C GLY A 164 -7.92 12.35 3.88
N LEU A 165 -6.90 12.55 3.05
CA LEU A 165 -5.55 12.91 3.51
C LEU A 165 -5.39 14.39 3.86
N THR A 166 -6.06 15.31 3.15
CA THR A 166 -5.70 16.74 3.19
C THR A 166 -6.73 17.62 3.87
N ASN A 167 -8.01 17.27 3.82
CA ASN A 167 -9.09 18.17 4.22
C ASN A 167 -9.47 17.99 5.69
N GLN A 168 -8.49 18.00 6.60
CA GLN A 168 -8.73 17.62 8.00
C GLN A 168 -9.19 18.77 8.90
N LYS A 169 -8.61 19.96 8.71
CA LYS A 169 -8.74 21.08 9.65
C LYS A 169 -10.18 21.58 9.82
N ASP A 170 -10.86 21.81 8.70
CA ASP A 170 -12.19 22.42 8.68
C ASP A 170 -13.32 21.40 8.42
N PHE A 171 -13.01 20.11 8.49
CA PHE A 171 -13.96 19.04 8.22
C PHE A 171 -14.61 18.51 9.50
N TRP A 172 -15.68 19.18 9.91
CA TRP A 172 -16.52 18.76 11.01
C TRP A 172 -17.64 17.86 10.50
N THR A 173 -17.60 16.56 10.83
CA THR A 173 -18.57 15.58 10.35
C THR A 173 -19.47 15.04 11.45
N LYS A 174 -20.73 14.77 11.10
CA LYS A 174 -21.68 13.98 11.89
C LYS A 174 -21.85 12.56 11.34
N THR A 175 -21.27 12.29 10.17
CA THR A 175 -21.41 11.03 9.44
C THR A 175 -20.04 10.42 9.26
N TYR A 176 -19.65 9.53 10.18
CA TYR A 176 -18.38 8.84 10.08
C TYR A 176 -18.41 7.72 9.04
N ASN A 177 -17.23 7.45 8.49
CA ASN A 177 -16.92 6.24 7.74
C ASN A 177 -16.46 5.16 8.71
N PHE A 178 -16.58 3.90 8.30
CA PHE A 178 -16.07 2.79 9.10
C PHE A 178 -15.47 1.72 8.22
N SER A 179 -14.63 0.88 8.81
CA SER A 179 -14.24 -0.39 8.22
C SER A 179 -14.13 -1.49 9.27
N ALA A 180 -14.28 -2.72 8.80
CA ALA A 180 -14.06 -3.94 9.56
C ALA A 180 -13.38 -4.94 8.63
N LYS A 181 -12.38 -5.64 9.13
CA LYS A 181 -11.60 -6.63 8.40
C LYS A 181 -11.31 -7.82 9.31
N VAL A 182 -11.48 -9.02 8.78
CA VAL A 182 -11.13 -10.26 9.46
C VAL A 182 -10.15 -11.02 8.58
N THR A 183 -9.05 -11.46 9.17
CA THR A 183 -8.02 -12.27 8.51
C THR A 183 -7.84 -13.56 9.30
N ALA A 184 -7.93 -14.71 8.63
CA ALA A 184 -7.71 -16.02 9.22
C ALA A 184 -6.57 -16.72 8.50
N SER A 185 -5.57 -17.21 9.25
CA SER A 185 -4.41 -17.90 8.72
C SER A 185 -4.45 -19.39 9.06
N PHE A 186 -4.34 -20.24 8.04
CA PHE A 186 -4.38 -21.70 8.14
C PHE A 186 -3.02 -22.29 7.73
N PHE A 187 -2.47 -23.15 8.59
CA PHE A 187 -1.21 -23.86 8.37
C PHE A 187 -0.02 -22.95 7.98
N ASP A 188 -0.06 -21.68 8.40
CA ASP A 188 0.92 -20.63 8.08
C ASP A 188 1.17 -20.41 6.58
N ARG A 189 0.24 -20.81 5.71
CA ARG A 189 0.37 -20.69 4.24
C ARG A 189 -0.86 -20.19 3.54
N PHE A 190 -2.04 -20.60 4.01
CA PHE A 190 -3.31 -20.19 3.42
C PHE A 190 -3.93 -19.11 4.28
N VAL A 191 -4.22 -17.96 3.68
CA VAL A 191 -4.84 -16.85 4.39
C VAL A 191 -6.13 -16.49 3.70
N VAL A 192 -7.18 -16.30 4.48
CA VAL A 192 -8.49 -15.85 4.02
C VAL A 192 -8.80 -14.51 4.67
N VAL A 193 -9.29 -13.58 3.89
CA VAL A 193 -9.64 -12.23 4.32
C VAL A 193 -11.06 -11.93 3.89
N ALA A 194 -11.84 -11.33 4.79
CA ALA A 194 -13.12 -10.73 4.48
C ALA A 194 -13.19 -9.35 5.14
N SER A 195 -13.72 -8.37 4.43
CA SER A 195 -13.80 -7.01 4.95
C SER A 195 -15.02 -6.25 4.42
N ALA A 196 -15.41 -5.24 5.19
CA ALA A 196 -16.53 -4.37 4.92
C ALA A 196 -16.12 -2.93 5.21
N GLN A 197 -16.47 -2.01 4.33
CA GLN A 197 -16.15 -0.59 4.49
C GLN A 197 -17.31 0.26 4.00
N LYS A 198 -17.64 1.31 4.76
CA LYS A 198 -18.56 2.36 4.34
C LYS A 198 -17.80 3.64 4.14
N ILE A 199 -17.94 4.22 2.95
CA ILE A 199 -17.44 5.56 2.62
C ILE A 199 -18.60 6.47 2.21
N LYS A 200 -18.39 7.78 2.36
CA LYS A 200 -19.30 8.81 1.89
C LYS A 200 -18.50 9.99 1.33
N PRO A 201 -18.07 9.93 0.06
CA PRO A 201 -17.26 11.00 -0.57
C PRO A 201 -18.00 12.34 -0.62
N GLU A 202 -19.29 12.31 -0.91
CA GLU A 202 -20.17 13.50 -0.96
C GLU A 202 -21.47 13.24 -0.15
N ASP A 203 -22.62 13.11 -0.80
CA ASP A 203 -23.91 12.89 -0.13
C ASP A 203 -24.44 11.46 -0.25
N VAL A 204 -23.87 10.65 -1.16
CA VAL A 204 -24.21 9.23 -1.37
C VAL A 204 -23.35 8.32 -0.50
N ASN A 205 -23.99 7.48 0.33
CA ASN A 205 -23.29 6.41 1.03
C ASN A 205 -22.91 5.29 0.06
N ILE A 206 -21.68 4.79 0.17
CA ILE A 206 -21.18 3.66 -0.60
C ILE A 206 -20.76 2.58 0.37
N MET A 207 -21.41 1.42 0.28
CA MET A 207 -21.04 0.22 1.04
C MET A 207 -20.19 -0.69 0.17
N MET A 208 -19.05 -1.11 0.72
CA MET A 208 -18.04 -1.89 0.03
C MET A 208 -17.81 -3.19 0.80
N TRP A 209 -17.75 -4.28 0.07
CA TRP A 209 -17.49 -5.62 0.58
C TRP A 209 -16.31 -6.19 -0.17
N ASP A 210 -15.43 -6.86 0.54
CA ASP A 210 -14.24 -7.43 -0.02
C ASP A 210 -14.00 -8.82 0.58
N ALA A 211 -13.59 -9.75 -0.27
CA ALA A 211 -13.28 -11.11 0.11
C ALA A 211 -12.14 -11.61 -0.76
N GLY A 212 -11.12 -12.18 -0.13
CA GLY A 212 -9.97 -12.71 -0.85
C GLY A 212 -9.28 -13.82 -0.08
N ALA A 213 -8.43 -14.55 -0.78
CA ALA A 213 -7.59 -15.57 -0.21
C ALA A 213 -6.27 -15.64 -0.96
N TYR A 214 -5.23 -16.02 -0.24
CA TYR A 214 -3.95 -16.30 -0.86
C TYR A 214 -3.27 -17.53 -0.24
N TYR A 215 -2.47 -18.19 -1.07
CA TYR A 215 -1.47 -19.17 -0.68
C TYR A 215 -0.09 -18.54 -0.82
N ASP A 216 0.73 -18.66 0.22
CA ASP A 216 2.11 -18.16 0.22
C ASP A 216 3.07 -19.24 0.74
N ASP A 217 4.15 -19.47 0.00
CA ASP A 217 5.33 -20.19 0.48
C ASP A 217 6.61 -19.52 -0.03
N THR A 218 7.76 -20.18 0.17
CA THR A 218 9.07 -19.61 -0.19
C THR A 218 9.26 -19.38 -1.70
N LEU A 219 8.43 -20.00 -2.54
CA LEU A 219 8.56 -20.01 -3.98
C LEU A 219 7.28 -19.64 -4.73
N TRP A 220 6.11 -19.84 -4.14
CA TRP A 220 4.82 -19.57 -4.74
C TRP A 220 4.07 -18.52 -3.94
N HIS A 221 3.43 -17.61 -4.66
CA HIS A 221 2.36 -16.79 -4.14
C HIS A 221 1.19 -16.86 -5.12
N ILE A 222 0.01 -17.21 -4.65
CA ILE A 222 -1.22 -17.29 -5.45
C ILE A 222 -2.29 -16.54 -4.70
N GLU A 223 -2.90 -15.55 -5.31
CA GLU A 223 -3.90 -14.70 -4.66
C GLU A 223 -5.10 -14.47 -5.57
N ALA A 224 -6.27 -14.38 -4.95
CA ALA A 224 -7.47 -13.87 -5.57
C ALA A 224 -8.25 -12.99 -4.57
N GLU A 225 -8.72 -11.84 -5.04
CA GLU A 225 -9.48 -10.85 -4.28
C GLU A 225 -10.68 -10.39 -5.12
N TYR A 226 -11.85 -10.30 -4.51
CA TYR A 226 -13.07 -9.80 -5.11
C TYR A 226 -13.67 -8.70 -4.23
N LEU A 227 -14.04 -7.59 -4.87
CA LEU A 227 -14.61 -6.42 -4.21
C LEU A 227 -15.93 -6.04 -4.88
N ARG A 228 -16.97 -5.85 -4.06
CA ARG A 228 -18.28 -5.33 -4.44
C ARG A 228 -18.54 -3.95 -3.82
N LYS A 229 -18.86 -2.94 -4.64
CA LYS A 229 -19.42 -1.66 -4.16
C LYS A 229 -20.90 -1.56 -4.47
N ASN A 230 -21.67 -1.04 -3.52
CA ASN A 230 -23.09 -0.73 -3.68
C ASN A 230 -23.34 0.72 -3.26
N TYR A 231 -24.02 1.48 -4.12
CA TYR A 231 -24.36 2.88 -3.89
C TYR A 231 -25.77 2.94 -3.29
N ALA A 232 -25.93 3.75 -2.24
CA ALA A 232 -27.21 3.87 -1.55
C ALA A 232 -28.32 4.35 -2.50
N HIS A 233 -29.54 3.85 -2.26
CA HIS A 233 -30.75 4.17 -3.03
C HIS A 233 -30.63 3.89 -4.54
N GLY A 234 -29.70 3.04 -4.97
CA GLY A 234 -29.47 2.77 -6.38
C GLY A 234 -28.92 3.96 -7.17
N ALA A 235 -28.26 4.92 -6.50
CA ALA A 235 -27.73 6.14 -7.12
C ALA A 235 -26.71 5.85 -8.26
N PHE A 236 -26.11 4.66 -8.28
CA PHE A 236 -25.28 4.16 -9.38
C PHE A 236 -25.29 2.62 -9.37
N SER A 237 -25.00 2.01 -10.52
CA SER A 237 -24.88 0.56 -10.64
C SER A 237 -23.77 0.02 -9.74
N GLY A 238 -24.02 -1.08 -9.03
CA GLY A 238 -23.00 -1.66 -8.15
C GLY A 238 -21.76 -2.13 -8.92
N VAL A 239 -20.58 -1.87 -8.34
CA VAL A 239 -19.27 -2.13 -8.97
C VAL A 239 -18.75 -3.47 -8.54
N ASN A 240 -18.29 -4.27 -9.50
CA ASN A 240 -17.53 -5.49 -9.26
C ASN A 240 -16.08 -5.25 -9.64
N ALA A 241 -15.14 -5.67 -8.80
CA ALA A 241 -13.73 -5.72 -9.14
C ALA A 241 -13.12 -7.05 -8.71
N VAL A 242 -12.18 -7.55 -9.51
CA VAL A 242 -11.45 -8.79 -9.27
C VAL A 242 -9.98 -8.52 -9.50
N ASP A 243 -9.13 -9.07 -8.63
CA ASP A 243 -7.70 -9.23 -8.86
C ASP A 243 -7.36 -10.70 -8.58
N ALA A 244 -6.67 -11.36 -9.50
CA ALA A 244 -6.18 -12.70 -9.30
C ALA A 244 -4.81 -12.86 -9.97
N PHE A 245 -3.83 -13.36 -9.22
CA PHE A 245 -2.48 -13.51 -9.74
C PHE A 245 -1.71 -14.67 -9.15
N VAL A 246 -0.65 -15.05 -9.86
CA VAL A 246 0.33 -16.03 -9.44
C VAL A 246 1.73 -15.47 -9.63
N SER A 247 2.59 -15.74 -8.66
CA SER A 247 4.02 -15.49 -8.69
C SER A 247 4.76 -16.77 -8.38
N ARG A 248 5.70 -17.14 -9.25
CA ARG A 248 6.61 -18.26 -9.05
C ARG A 248 8.05 -17.77 -9.04
N LYS A 249 8.71 -17.87 -7.89
CA LYS A 249 10.11 -17.56 -7.70
C LYS A 249 11.01 -18.76 -7.99
N PHE A 250 12.09 -18.48 -8.72
CA PHE A 250 13.20 -19.37 -9.03
C PHE A 250 14.45 -18.80 -8.34
N PRO A 251 14.84 -19.34 -7.16
CA PRO A 251 16.00 -18.86 -6.43
C PRO A 251 17.29 -19.07 -7.21
N LEU A 252 18.18 -18.09 -7.16
CA LEU A 252 19.50 -18.13 -7.77
C LEU A 252 20.57 -17.82 -6.72
N LYS A 253 21.85 -17.96 -7.11
CA LYS A 253 23.01 -17.71 -6.25
C LYS A 253 23.75 -16.46 -6.75
N LYS A 254 24.43 -15.78 -5.82
CA LYS A 254 25.26 -14.57 -6.04
C LYS A 254 24.43 -13.29 -6.17
N TYR A 255 24.82 -12.35 -7.05
CA TYR A 255 24.26 -11.00 -7.14
C TYR A 255 22.79 -10.99 -7.59
N LEU A 256 22.43 -11.83 -8.57
CA LEU A 256 21.06 -12.12 -8.93
C LEU A 256 20.56 -13.24 -8.02
N THR A 257 19.74 -12.90 -7.03
CA THR A 257 19.29 -13.82 -5.97
C THR A 257 18.03 -14.59 -6.34
N GLY A 258 17.36 -14.21 -7.42
CA GLY A 258 16.28 -14.99 -8.01
C GLY A 258 15.64 -14.32 -9.21
N ILE A 259 14.80 -15.09 -9.90
CA ILE A 259 13.91 -14.63 -10.96
C ILE A 259 12.50 -15.06 -10.61
N SER A 260 11.49 -14.20 -10.76
CA SER A 260 10.09 -14.59 -10.58
C SER A 260 9.33 -14.46 -11.89
N ALA A 261 8.53 -15.48 -12.23
CA ALA A 261 7.56 -15.42 -13.32
C ALA A 261 6.18 -15.06 -12.74
N LEU A 262 5.48 -14.14 -13.40
CA LEU A 262 4.28 -13.49 -12.88
C LEU A 262 3.16 -13.50 -13.93
N GLY A 263 1.94 -13.77 -13.48
CA GLY A 263 0.72 -13.61 -14.27
C GLY A 263 -0.41 -13.06 -13.42
N ARG A 264 -1.12 -12.04 -13.91
CA ARG A 264 -2.27 -11.43 -13.24
C ARG A 264 -3.43 -11.21 -14.21
N TYR A 265 -4.63 -11.34 -13.67
CA TYR A 265 -5.86 -10.88 -14.29
C TYR A 265 -6.56 -9.90 -13.33
N ASP A 266 -6.91 -8.73 -13.86
CA ASP A 266 -7.72 -7.74 -13.16
C ASP A 266 -9.02 -7.49 -13.94
N TYR A 267 -10.10 -7.22 -13.22
CA TYR A 267 -11.36 -6.75 -13.79
C TYR A 267 -11.95 -5.65 -12.91
N MET A 268 -12.61 -4.70 -13.54
CA MET A 268 -13.46 -3.73 -12.86
C MET A 268 -14.62 -3.36 -13.78
N SER A 269 -15.86 -3.40 -13.28
CA SER A 269 -17.02 -2.87 -13.99
C SER A 269 -17.00 -1.33 -14.00
N ASN A 270 -17.94 -0.70 -14.72
CA ASN A 270 -18.09 0.76 -14.69
C ASN A 270 -18.09 1.27 -13.24
N HIS A 271 -17.19 2.19 -12.93
CA HIS A 271 -16.93 2.68 -11.57
C HIS A 271 -17.21 4.18 -11.49
N SER A 272 -17.76 4.57 -10.34
CA SER A 272 -17.95 5.96 -9.94
C SER A 272 -17.20 6.21 -8.63
N ASP A 273 -16.48 7.31 -8.53
CA ASP A 273 -15.82 7.72 -7.28
C ASP A 273 -16.81 8.20 -6.21
N GLY A 274 -18.11 8.33 -6.54
CA GLY A 274 -19.13 8.82 -5.62
C GLY A 274 -19.31 10.34 -5.62
N ILE A 275 -18.69 11.05 -6.57
CA ILE A 275 -18.85 12.49 -6.79
C ILE A 275 -19.80 12.70 -7.97
N LYS A 276 -20.79 13.57 -7.78
CA LYS A 276 -21.79 13.88 -8.82
C LYS A 276 -21.22 14.79 -9.91
N ASN A 277 -21.78 14.67 -11.12
CA ASN A 277 -21.55 15.62 -12.20
C ASN A 277 -22.29 16.95 -11.95
N GLU A 278 -22.16 17.91 -12.87
CA GLU A 278 -22.85 19.21 -12.81
C GLU A 278 -24.39 19.08 -12.77
N GLU A 279 -24.94 17.96 -13.25
CA GLU A 279 -26.38 17.65 -13.24
C GLU A 279 -26.83 16.97 -11.92
N GLY A 280 -25.92 16.79 -10.96
CA GLY A 280 -26.21 16.18 -9.67
C GLY A 280 -26.35 14.65 -9.69
N GLN A 281 -25.87 13.98 -10.75
CA GLN A 281 -25.95 12.54 -10.93
C GLN A 281 -24.58 11.86 -10.84
N LEU A 282 -24.55 10.64 -10.28
CA LEU A 282 -23.36 9.80 -10.36
C LEU A 282 -23.22 9.22 -11.77
N TYR A 283 -22.00 9.21 -12.28
CA TYR A 283 -21.67 8.69 -13.60
C TYR A 283 -20.45 7.76 -13.54
N ALA A 284 -20.26 6.98 -14.61
CA ALA A 284 -19.10 6.13 -14.76
C ALA A 284 -17.89 6.98 -15.14
N ASN A 285 -17.09 7.39 -14.16
CA ASN A 285 -15.87 8.16 -14.39
C ASN A 285 -14.65 7.28 -14.66
N ASP A 286 -14.76 5.98 -14.38
CA ASP A 286 -13.78 4.99 -14.79
C ASP A 286 -14.49 3.80 -15.49
N PRO A 287 -14.28 3.60 -16.81
CA PRO A 287 -15.03 2.63 -17.59
C PRO A 287 -14.64 1.18 -17.30
N GLU A 288 -15.60 0.28 -17.52
CA GLU A 288 -15.42 -1.17 -17.40
C GLU A 288 -14.28 -1.68 -18.30
N ARG A 289 -13.41 -2.49 -17.70
CA ARG A 289 -12.31 -3.14 -18.42
C ARG A 289 -11.76 -4.37 -17.73
N HIS A 290 -11.09 -5.18 -18.53
CA HIS A 290 -10.24 -6.27 -18.08
C HIS A 290 -8.79 -5.93 -18.36
N ARG A 291 -7.88 -6.50 -17.57
CA ARG A 291 -6.45 -6.43 -17.84
C ARG A 291 -5.79 -7.75 -17.57
N MET A 292 -4.98 -8.21 -18.51
CA MET A 292 -4.04 -9.30 -18.28
C MET A 292 -2.63 -8.72 -18.18
N THR A 293 -1.86 -9.16 -17.19
CA THR A 293 -0.46 -8.77 -17.03
C THR A 293 0.41 -10.01 -17.00
N LEU A 294 1.40 -10.06 -17.87
CA LEU A 294 2.48 -11.05 -17.81
C LEU A 294 3.77 -10.34 -17.45
N GLY A 295 4.60 -10.96 -16.62
CA GLY A 295 5.80 -10.30 -16.17
C GLY A 295 6.89 -11.21 -15.64
N THR A 296 8.07 -10.63 -15.52
CA THR A 296 9.19 -11.22 -14.81
C THR A 296 9.84 -10.20 -13.88
N THR A 297 10.35 -10.67 -12.74
CA THR A 297 11.11 -9.85 -11.79
C THR A 297 12.48 -10.46 -11.55
N LEU A 298 13.52 -9.65 -11.70
CA LEU A 298 14.89 -9.99 -11.34
C LEU A 298 15.17 -9.43 -9.94
N HIS A 299 15.60 -10.27 -9.01
CA HIS A 299 15.83 -9.89 -7.62
C HIS A 299 17.34 -9.77 -7.33
N PHE A 300 17.74 -8.69 -6.66
CA PHE A 300 19.13 -8.39 -6.30
C PHE A 300 19.22 -7.99 -4.82
N GLY A 301 20.30 -8.41 -4.13
CA GLY A 301 20.54 -8.02 -2.73
C GLY A 301 19.83 -8.92 -1.70
N VAL A 302 19.93 -8.52 -0.42
CA VAL A 302 19.57 -9.36 0.73
C VAL A 302 18.61 -8.64 1.68
N LYS A 303 17.46 -9.28 1.95
CA LYS A 303 16.39 -8.98 2.94
C LYS A 303 16.11 -7.50 3.26
N LYS A 304 17.02 -6.78 3.91
CA LYS A 304 16.81 -5.38 4.34
C LYS A 304 17.11 -4.36 3.26
N VAL A 305 18.10 -4.63 2.41
CA VAL A 305 18.48 -3.75 1.30
C VAL A 305 18.50 -4.58 0.03
N TYR A 306 17.61 -4.25 -0.89
CA TYR A 306 17.46 -5.02 -2.12
C TYR A 306 17.00 -4.12 -3.27
N ALA A 307 17.23 -4.62 -4.48
CA ALA A 307 16.77 -4.00 -5.70
C ALA A 307 16.05 -5.03 -6.56
N GLU A 308 15.08 -4.57 -7.33
CA GLU A 308 14.34 -5.39 -8.28
C GLU A 308 14.25 -4.70 -9.62
N ILE A 309 14.42 -5.48 -10.69
CA ILE A 309 14.08 -5.05 -12.04
C ILE A 309 12.82 -5.81 -12.44
N ARG A 310 11.73 -5.09 -12.66
CA ARG A 310 10.42 -5.66 -13.03
C ARG A 310 10.14 -5.33 -14.49
N LEU A 311 9.81 -6.35 -15.25
CA LEU A 311 9.45 -6.27 -16.66
C LEU A 311 8.02 -6.78 -16.79
N ASN A 312 7.07 -5.93 -17.17
CA ASN A 312 5.67 -6.31 -17.33
C ASN A 312 5.16 -5.92 -18.71
N TYR A 313 4.30 -6.75 -19.28
CA TYR A 313 3.41 -6.38 -20.37
C TYR A 313 1.97 -6.43 -19.86
N GLU A 314 1.24 -5.35 -20.07
CA GLU A 314 -0.17 -5.21 -19.71
C GLU A 314 -1.00 -5.13 -20.98
N LYS A 315 -2.00 -6.00 -21.09
CA LYS A 315 -3.01 -6.01 -22.14
C LYS A 315 -4.36 -5.61 -21.56
N TYR A 316 -4.94 -4.54 -22.05
CA TYR A 316 -6.24 -4.00 -21.65
C TYR A 316 -7.32 -4.41 -22.65
N PHE A 317 -8.49 -4.74 -22.13
CA PHE A 317 -9.66 -5.12 -22.92
C PHE A 317 -10.85 -4.26 -22.50
N TYR A 318 -11.37 -3.52 -23.46
CA TYR A 318 -12.50 -2.61 -23.30
C TYR A 318 -13.68 -3.06 -24.16
N LYS A 319 -14.89 -2.63 -23.77
CA LYS A 319 -16.06 -2.71 -24.65
C LYS A 319 -15.87 -1.77 -25.84
N GLN A 320 -16.49 -2.13 -26.97
CA GLN A 320 -16.44 -1.33 -28.19
C GLN A 320 -17.01 0.07 -27.93
N GLY A 321 -16.33 1.11 -28.44
CA GLY A 321 -16.76 2.51 -28.32
C GLY A 321 -16.27 3.23 -27.05
N VAL A 322 -15.58 2.55 -26.14
CA VAL A 322 -14.90 3.20 -25.01
C VAL A 322 -13.61 3.85 -25.49
N THR A 323 -13.37 5.09 -25.09
CA THR A 323 -12.08 5.78 -25.26
C THR A 323 -11.25 5.59 -23.99
N PRO A 324 -10.20 4.76 -24.00
CA PRO A 324 -9.37 4.54 -22.81
C PRO A 324 -8.64 5.83 -22.41
N GLY A 325 -8.43 6.00 -21.11
CA GLY A 325 -7.51 7.03 -20.63
C GLY A 325 -6.09 6.78 -21.15
N ILE A 326 -5.31 7.85 -21.35
CA ILE A 326 -3.95 7.75 -21.91
C ILE A 326 -3.14 6.70 -21.14
N SER A 327 -3.13 6.74 -19.80
CA SER A 327 -2.36 5.79 -18.99
C SER A 327 -3.01 4.41 -18.80
N GLU A 328 -4.07 4.07 -19.52
CA GLU A 328 -4.83 2.82 -19.36
C GLU A 328 -4.94 2.03 -20.67
N GLN A 329 -3.91 2.13 -21.51
CA GLN A 329 -3.77 1.36 -22.73
C GLN A 329 -2.75 0.23 -22.56
N ASP A 330 -2.61 -0.63 -23.57
CA ASP A 330 -1.58 -1.67 -23.52
C ASP A 330 -0.21 -1.05 -23.35
N LYS A 331 0.62 -1.68 -22.54
CA LYS A 331 1.94 -1.13 -22.24
C LYS A 331 2.97 -2.16 -21.87
N PHE A 332 4.19 -1.84 -22.25
CA PHE A 332 5.39 -2.43 -21.67
C PHE A 332 5.87 -1.55 -20.53
N VAL A 333 6.23 -2.16 -19.41
CA VAL A 333 6.70 -1.47 -18.21
C VAL A 333 8.04 -2.07 -17.81
N VAL A 334 9.03 -1.20 -17.65
CA VAL A 334 10.32 -1.53 -17.04
C VAL A 334 10.45 -0.70 -15.78
N GLU A 335 10.56 -1.35 -14.63
CA GLU A 335 10.73 -0.66 -13.34
C GLU A 335 12.02 -1.12 -12.67
N LEU A 336 12.80 -0.16 -12.19
CA LEU A 336 13.88 -0.36 -11.23
C LEU A 336 13.39 0.13 -9.87
N MET A 337 13.31 -0.80 -8.92
CA MET A 337 12.94 -0.53 -7.54
C MET A 337 14.13 -0.78 -6.63
N CYS A 338 14.36 0.10 -5.67
CA CYS A 338 15.25 -0.17 -4.55
C CYS A 338 14.56 0.11 -3.22
N HIS A 339 14.90 -0.71 -2.22
CA HIS A 339 14.45 -0.58 -0.84
C HIS A 339 15.67 -0.62 0.08
N PHE A 340 15.68 0.22 1.10
CA PHE A 340 16.79 0.36 2.05
C PHE A 340 16.34 0.77 3.44
#